data_AF-A0A3S2A5U3-F1
#
_entry.id   AF-A0A3S2A5U3-F1
#
_cell.length_a   1.000
_cell.length_b   1.000
_cell.length_c   1.000
_cell.angle_alpha   90.00
_cell.angle_beta   90.00
_cell.angle_gamma   90.00
#
_symmetry.space_group_name_H-M   'P 1'
#
loop_
_entity.id
_entity.type
_entity.pdbx_description
1 polymer ?
#
loop_
_entity_poly.entity_id
_entity_poly.type
_entity_poly.pdbx_seq_one_letter_code
_entity_poly.pdbx_strand_id
1 'polypeptide(L)' 'VGEEGVEMRAIAEALGRGLKLPVVSIAPEKAAEHFGWMAMFAPMDLPASSALTQARLGWHPTGPTLIADLDAMRYAD' A
#
# COMPACT_ATOMS: atom_id res chain seq x y z
N VAL A 1 0.32 -1.67 -12.68
CA VAL A 1 1.09 -1.31 -11.48
C VAL A 1 2.57 -1.18 -11.79
N GLY A 2 3.28 -0.27 -11.10
CA GLY A 2 4.74 -0.11 -11.23
C GLY A 2 5.55 -1.09 -10.37
N GLU A 3 4.95 -1.55 -9.28
CA GLU A 3 5.46 -2.56 -8.37
C GLU A 3 4.43 -3.69 -8.29
N GLU A 4 4.87 -4.95 -8.22
CA GLU A 4 3.95 -6.10 -8.26
C GLU A 4 3.33 -6.45 -6.89
N GLY A 5 3.95 -5.98 -5.82
CA GLY A 5 3.44 -6.09 -4.45
C GLY A 5 4.22 -5.16 -3.52
N VAL A 6 3.51 -4.56 -2.56
CA VAL A 6 4.09 -3.75 -1.48
C VAL A 6 3.46 -4.20 -0.19
N GLU A 7 4.28 -4.52 0.81
CA GLU A 7 3.82 -4.97 2.11
C GLU A 7 2.88 -3.94 2.76
N MET A 8 1.67 -4.37 3.15
CA MET A 8 0.70 -3.51 3.83
C MET A 8 1.29 -2.84 5.08
N ARG A 9 2.15 -3.58 5.80
CA ARG A 9 2.90 -3.04 6.95
C ARG A 9 3.82 -1.88 6.55
N ALA A 10 4.55 -2.00 5.44
CA ALA A 10 5.47 -0.96 5.00
C ALA A 10 4.72 0.33 4.61
N ILE A 11 3.56 0.19 3.98
CA ILE A 11 2.67 1.31 3.65
C ILE A 11 2.20 2.01 4.95
N ALA A 12 1.71 1.25 5.93
CA ALA A 12 1.27 1.79 7.21
C ALA A 12 2.41 2.50 7.97
N GLU A 13 3.62 1.94 7.95
CA GLU A 13 4.80 2.54 8.55
C GLU A 13 5.25 3.83 7.86
N ALA A 14 5.21 3.89 6.52
CA ALA A 14 5.51 5.11 5.78
C ALA A 14 4.52 6.24 6.10
N LEU A 15 3.23 5.93 6.10
CA LEU A 15 2.18 6.87 6.50
C LEU A 15 2.34 7.32 7.96
N GLY A 16 2.62 6.39 8.88
CA GLY A 16 2.83 6.71 10.29
C GLY A 16 4.02 7.65 10.52
N ARG A 17 5.13 7.45 9.81
CA ARG A 17 6.27 8.38 9.83
C ARG A 17 5.88 9.77 9.35
N GLY A 18 5.20 9.84 8.20
CA GLY A 18 4.79 11.10 7.57
C GLY A 18 3.79 11.91 8.40
N LEU A 19 2.76 11.24 8.93
CA LEU A 19 1.70 11.83 9.74
C LEU A 19 2.07 11.99 11.22
N LYS A 20 3.24 11.46 11.64
CA LYS A 20 3.67 11.39 13.05
C LYS A 20 2.67 10.69 13.96
N LEU A 21 2.11 9.57 13.48
CA LEU A 21 1.15 8.75 14.20
C LEU A 21 1.76 7.38 14.55
N PRO A 22 1.43 6.81 15.71
CA PRO A 22 1.85 5.46 16.06
C PRO A 22 1.18 4.44 15.12
N VAL A 23 1.96 3.46 14.67
CA VAL A 23 1.46 2.32 13.90
C VAL A 23 1.23 1.16 14.86
N VAL A 24 0.05 0.54 14.76
CA VAL A 24 -0.34 -0.59 15.61
C VAL A 24 -0.70 -1.79 14.75
N SER A 25 -0.37 -2.98 15.24
CA SER A 25 -0.84 -4.23 14.65
C SER A 25 -2.24 -4.57 15.17
N ILE A 26 -3.07 -5.14 14.31
CA ILE A 26 -4.43 -5.56 14.62
C ILE A 26 -4.48 -7.08 14.54
N ALA A 27 -4.96 -7.72 15.62
CA ALA A 27 -5.16 -9.15 15.63
C ALA A 27 -6.22 -9.57 14.60
N PRO A 28 -6.06 -10.70 13.89
CA PRO A 28 -7.01 -11.14 12.86
C PRO A 28 -8.47 -11.18 13.33
N GLU A 29 -8.71 -11.57 14.59
CA GLU A 29 -10.05 -11.67 15.19
C GLU A 29 -10.74 -10.31 15.34
N LYS A 30 -9.96 -9.21 15.36
CA LYS A 30 -10.45 -7.83 15.44
C LYS A 30 -10.57 -7.15 14.08
N ALA A 31 -10.18 -7.81 13.00
CA ALA A 31 -10.19 -7.20 11.66
C ALA A 31 -11.61 -6.78 11.22
N ALA A 32 -12.63 -7.59 11.54
CA ALA A 32 -14.03 -7.27 11.23
C ALA A 32 -14.53 -6.00 11.91
N GLU A 33 -14.20 -5.83 13.20
CA GLU A 33 -14.55 -4.64 13.97
C GLU A 33 -13.83 -3.40 13.44
N HIS A 34 -12.55 -3.53 13.07
CA HIS A 34 -11.74 -2.39 12.63
C HIS A 34 -12.00 -1.97 11.17
N PHE A 35 -12.05 -2.93 10.24
CA PHE A 35 -12.13 -2.67 8.81
C PHE A 35 -13.55 -2.81 8.24
N GLY A 36 -14.52 -3.31 9.01
CA GLY A 36 -15.90 -3.49 8.56
C GLY A 36 -15.99 -4.40 7.33
N TRP A 37 -16.67 -3.95 6.28
CA TRP A 37 -16.83 -4.71 5.04
C TRP A 37 -15.50 -5.01 4.33
N MET A 38 -14.43 -4.25 4.62
CA MET A 38 -13.10 -4.47 4.04
C MET A 38 -12.30 -5.56 4.77
N ALA A 39 -12.78 -6.08 5.90
CA ALA A 39 -12.03 -7.02 6.73
C ALA A 39 -11.62 -8.30 6.00
N MET A 40 -12.41 -8.73 5.00
CA MET A 40 -12.08 -9.88 4.17
C MET A 40 -10.83 -9.64 3.30
N PHE A 41 -10.52 -8.40 2.93
CA PHE A 41 -9.37 -8.05 2.10
C PHE A 41 -8.10 -7.78 2.90
N ALA A 42 -8.23 -7.30 4.13
CA ALA A 42 -7.09 -6.94 4.99
C ALA A 42 -6.02 -8.05 5.15
N PRO A 43 -6.36 -9.35 5.26
CA PRO A 43 -5.35 -10.41 5.35
C PRO A 43 -4.92 -11.01 4.00
N MET A 44 -5.54 -10.60 2.88
CA MET A 44 -5.25 -11.20 1.57
C MET A 44 -3.98 -10.61 0.97
N ASP A 45 -3.12 -11.50 0.44
CA ASP A 45 -2.04 -11.11 -0.47
C ASP A 45 -2.61 -10.97 -1.89
N LEU A 46 -2.60 -9.74 -2.42
CA LEU A 46 -3.26 -9.36 -3.68
C LEU A 46 -2.25 -8.76 -4.68
N PRO A 47 -1.22 -9.51 -5.10
CA PRO A 47 -0.24 -9.02 -6.06
C PRO A 47 -0.88 -8.80 -7.44
N ALA A 48 -0.34 -7.83 -8.18
CA ALA A 48 -0.79 -7.52 -9.52
C ALA A 48 0.42 -7.34 -10.45
N SER A 49 0.26 -7.63 -11.74
CA SER A 49 1.30 -7.35 -12.73
C SER A 49 0.82 -6.36 -13.78
N SER A 50 1.74 -5.56 -14.33
CA SER A 50 1.49 -4.69 -15.47
C SER A 50 1.97 -5.25 -16.81
N ALA A 51 2.51 -6.48 -16.85
CA ALA A 51 3.13 -7.03 -18.05
C ALA A 51 2.26 -6.89 -19.33
N LEU A 52 0.96 -7.19 -19.24
CA LEU A 52 0.03 -7.03 -20.36
C LEU A 52 -0.17 -5.58 -20.79
N THR A 53 -0.25 -4.66 -19.83
CA THR A 53 -0.39 -3.22 -20.10
C THR A 53 0.85 -2.70 -20.80
N GLN A 54 2.04 -3.07 -20.32
CA GLN A 54 3.32 -2.64 -20.92
C GLN A 54 3.45 -3.20 -22.34
N ALA A 55 3.19 -4.49 -22.54
CA ALA A 55 3.29 -5.13 -23.85
C ALA A 55 2.32 -4.54 -24.89
N ARG A 56 1.09 -4.20 -24.48
CA ARG A 56 0.07 -3.68 -25.40
C ARG A 56 0.19 -2.19 -25.70
N LEU A 57 0.65 -1.42 -24.73
CA LEU A 57 0.63 0.05 -24.83
C LEU A 57 2.02 0.67 -24.99
N GLY A 58 3.10 -0.12 -24.85
CA GLY A 58 4.48 0.39 -24.80
C GLY A 58 4.74 1.30 -23.59
N TRP A 59 3.80 1.35 -22.64
CA TRP A 59 3.93 2.10 -21.40
C TRP A 59 4.87 1.39 -20.45
N HIS A 60 5.81 2.13 -19.86
CA HIS A 60 6.73 1.61 -18.85
C HIS A 60 6.62 2.50 -17.60
N PRO A 61 6.45 1.95 -16.39
CA PRO A 61 6.46 2.72 -15.15
C PRO A 61 7.80 3.43 -14.95
N THR A 62 7.78 4.74 -14.69
CA THR A 62 8.99 5.57 -14.49
C THR A 62 8.97 6.41 -13.21
N GLY A 63 7.88 6.36 -12.45
CA GLY A 63 7.75 7.06 -11.18
C GLY A 63 8.54 6.40 -10.05
N PRO A 64 8.63 7.07 -8.88
CA PRO A 64 9.19 6.45 -7.68
C PRO A 64 8.36 5.24 -7.25
N THR A 65 8.94 4.42 -6.36
CA THR A 65 8.19 3.39 -5.65
C THR A 65 7.19 4.03 -4.68
N LEU A 66 6.13 3.32 -4.32
CA LEU A 66 5.09 3.80 -3.41
C LEU A 66 5.68 4.29 -2.08
N ILE A 67 6.59 3.52 -1.49
CA ILE A 67 7.19 3.89 -0.20
C ILE A 67 8.06 5.15 -0.33
N ALA A 68 8.85 5.26 -1.41
CA ALA A 68 9.65 6.46 -1.64
C ALA A 68 8.77 7.70 -1.85
N ASP A 69 7.64 7.55 -2.53
CA ASP A 69 6.69 8.63 -2.75
C ASP A 69 6.00 9.06 -1.44
N LEU A 70 5.58 8.09 -0.61
CA LEU A 70 4.99 8.35 0.72
C LEU A 70 5.97 9.00 1.70
N ASP A 71 7.25 8.62 1.66
CA ASP A 71 8.29 9.24 2.50
C ASP A 71 8.64 10.67 2.04
N ALA A 72 8.46 10.98 0.74
CA ALA A 72 8.65 12.32 0.18
C ALA A 72 7.38 13.20 0.24
N MET A 73 6.24 12.62 0.62
CA MET A 73 4.95 13.30 0.61
C MET A 73 4.92 14.46 1.61
N ARG A 74 4.37 15.60 1.17
CA ARG A 74 4.06 16.74 2.04
C ARG A 74 2.69 16.53 2.66
N TYR A 75 2.65 15.86 3.81
CA TYR A 75 1.45 15.75 4.63
C TYR A 75 1.02 17.16 5.07
N ALA A 76 -0.29 17.44 5.01
CA ALA A 76 -0.82 18.73 5.44
C ALA A 76 -0.63 18.93 6.95
N ASP A 77 -0.40 20.18 7.36
CA ASP A 77 -0.31 20.60 8.75
C ASP A 77 -1.69 20.59 9.45
#